data_AF-A0A3E4Z7A6-F1
#
_entry.id   AF-A0A3E4Z7A6-F1
#
_cell.length_a   1.000
_cell.length_b   1.000
_cell.length_c   1.000
_cell.angle_alpha   90.00
_cell.angle_beta   90.00
_cell.angle_gamma   90.00
#
_symmetry.space_group_name_H-M   'P 1'
#
loop_
_entity.id
_entity.type
_entity.pdbx_description
1 polymer ?
#
loop_
_entity_poly.entity_id
_entity_poly.type
_entity_poly.pdbx_seq_one_letter_code
_entity_poly.pdbx_strand_id
1 'polypeptide(L)'
;MAFYIKVTREVSDKLGLTPIRNKTADGNVLLWQADLNRIEGDTIFERAERIGGKAITAQEAKAETDGTENTAEVYTPDEYKEDTPTVLPEISNDTVSTEA
;
A
#
# COMPACT_ATOMS: atom_id res chain seq x y z
N MET A 1 -4.38 -11.21 21.58
CA MET A 1 -3.93 -12.03 20.42
C MET A 1 -3.20 -11.10 19.48
N ALA A 2 -2.04 -11.49 18.95
CA ALA A 2 -1.27 -10.65 18.03
C ALA A 2 -1.66 -10.94 16.58
N PHE A 3 -1.76 -9.89 15.75
CA PHE A 3 -2.08 -9.97 14.33
C PHE A 3 -0.95 -9.35 13.48
N TYR A 4 -0.81 -9.79 12.25
CA TYR A 4 -0.01 -9.13 11.22
C TYR A 4 -0.95 -8.47 10.22
N ILE A 5 -0.56 -7.34 9.65
CA ILE A 5 -1.38 -6.66 8.66
C ILE A 5 -0.72 -6.82 7.32
N LYS A 6 -1.37 -7.59 6.44
CA LYS A 6 -0.95 -7.67 5.06
C LYS A 6 -1.43 -6.43 4.33
N VAL A 7 -0.55 -5.76 3.60
CA VAL A 7 -0.85 -4.58 2.79
C VAL A 7 -0.18 -4.71 1.43
N THR A 8 -0.68 -3.97 0.45
CA THR A 8 0.03 -3.81 -0.81
C THR A 8 1.36 -3.08 -0.61
N ARG A 9 2.29 -3.30 -1.52
CA ARG A 9 3.58 -2.63 -1.48
C ARG A 9 3.44 -1.10 -1.52
N GLU A 10 2.51 -0.58 -2.33
CA GLU A 10 2.27 0.86 -2.46
C GLU A 10 1.90 1.51 -1.11
N VAL A 11 1.00 0.87 -0.37
CA VAL A 11 0.62 1.30 0.98
C VAL A 11 1.83 1.29 1.90
N SER A 12 2.63 0.22 1.88
CA SER A 12 3.84 0.11 2.71
C SER A 12 4.91 1.15 2.36
N ASP A 13 5.08 1.46 1.07
CA ASP A 13 6.03 2.44 0.55
C ASP A 13 5.61 3.86 0.97
N LYS A 14 4.33 4.22 0.83
CA LYS A 14 3.77 5.49 1.33
C LYS A 14 3.92 5.65 2.85
N LEU A 15 3.76 4.56 3.58
CA LEU A 15 3.93 4.52 5.03
C LEU A 15 5.40 4.55 5.46
N GLY A 16 6.35 4.35 4.54
CA GLY A 16 7.79 4.32 4.81
C GLY A 16 8.26 3.06 5.54
N LEU A 17 7.52 1.95 5.44
CA LEU A 17 7.75 0.73 6.23
C LEU A 17 8.32 -0.44 5.42
N THR A 18 8.24 -0.40 4.09
CA THR A 18 8.77 -1.45 3.20
C THR A 18 10.21 -1.91 3.48
N PRO A 19 11.21 -1.05 3.76
CA PRO A 19 12.60 -1.51 3.89
C PRO A 19 12.86 -2.37 5.14
N ILE A 20 11.97 -2.35 6.13
CA ILE A 20 12.16 -3.01 7.43
C ILE A 20 11.15 -4.15 7.68
N ARG A 21 10.43 -4.58 6.64
CA ARG A 21 9.33 -5.54 6.74
C ARG A 21 9.52 -6.75 5.84
N ASN A 22 8.93 -7.87 6.26
CA ASN A 22 8.93 -9.10 5.50
C ASN A 22 7.97 -8.97 4.32
N LYS A 23 8.40 -9.48 3.17
CA LYS A 23 7.59 -9.59 1.97
C LYS A 23 6.96 -10.97 1.91
N THR A 24 5.73 -11.03 1.44
CA THR A 24 5.01 -12.27 1.14
C THR A 24 5.36 -12.75 -0.26
N ALA A 25 5.06 -14.01 -0.56
CA ALA A 25 5.40 -14.63 -1.85
C ALA A 25 4.70 -13.96 -3.05
N ASP A 26 3.53 -13.37 -2.81
CA ASP A 26 2.76 -12.58 -3.78
C ASP A 26 3.28 -11.14 -3.97
N GLY A 27 4.36 -10.75 -3.27
CA GLY A 27 4.99 -9.44 -3.40
C GLY A 27 4.40 -8.34 -2.50
N ASN A 28 3.43 -8.70 -1.65
CA ASN A 28 2.87 -7.80 -0.63
C ASN A 28 3.77 -7.71 0.62
N VAL A 29 3.39 -6.87 1.58
CA VAL A 29 4.20 -6.58 2.77
C VAL A 29 3.41 -6.86 4.04
N LEU A 30 4.07 -7.43 5.05
CA LEU A 30 3.50 -7.66 6.37
C LEU A 30 3.94 -6.59 7.36
N LEU A 31 2.98 -5.83 7.88
CA LEU A 31 3.18 -4.82 8.93
C LEU A 31 2.86 -5.39 10.32
N TRP A 32 3.42 -4.75 11.34
CA TRP A 32 3.08 -5.01 12.74
C TRP A 32 1.88 -4.18 13.17
N GLN A 33 1.11 -4.64 14.16
CA GLN A 33 -0.03 -3.87 14.68
C GLN A 33 0.37 -2.47 15.15
N ALA A 34 1.57 -2.32 15.71
CA ALA A 34 2.09 -1.05 16.18
C ALA A 34 2.27 -0.01 15.05
N ASP A 35 2.50 -0.46 13.81
CA ASP A 35 2.64 0.42 12.65
C ASP A 35 1.33 1.14 12.30
N LEU A 36 0.20 0.55 12.69
CA LEU A 36 -1.13 1.11 12.49
C LEU A 36 -1.57 2.01 13.66
N ASN A 37 -0.75 2.23 14.68
CA ASN A 37 -1.11 3.11 15.80
C ASN A 37 -1.36 4.57 15.40
N ARG A 38 -0.82 4.98 14.25
CA ARG A 38 -1.04 6.30 13.66
C ARG A 38 -2.29 6.38 12.78
N ILE A 39 -2.95 5.26 12.52
CA ILE A 39 -4.14 5.18 11.67
C ILE A 39 -5.37 5.24 12.56
N GLU A 40 -6.34 6.06 12.18
CA GLU A 40 -7.61 6.18 12.89
C GLU A 40 -8.42 4.88 12.84
N GLY A 41 -8.99 4.48 13.98
CA GLY A 41 -9.85 3.31 14.12
C GLY A 41 -9.82 2.75 15.53
N ASP A 42 -10.94 2.17 15.96
CA ASP A 42 -11.11 1.61 17.32
C ASP A 42 -10.48 0.21 17.43
N THR A 43 -10.54 -0.55 16.34
CA THR A 43 -9.96 -1.89 16.25
C THR A 43 -8.83 -1.98 15.22
N ILE A 44 -7.97 -3.00 15.36
CA ILE A 44 -6.92 -3.26 14.38
C ILE A 44 -7.48 -3.61 12.99
N PHE A 45 -8.68 -4.20 12.95
CA PHE A 45 -9.37 -4.57 11.72
C PHE A 45 -9.80 -3.33 10.94
N GLU A 46 -10.44 -2.37 11.60
CA GLU A 46 -10.85 -1.11 10.98
C GLU A 46 -9.65 -0.31 10.46
N ARG A 47 -8.56 -0.28 11.24
CA ARG A 47 -7.32 0.39 10.82
C ARG A 47 -6.69 -0.28 9.61
N ALA A 48 -6.72 -1.61 9.54
CA ALA A 48 -6.24 -2.37 8.40
C ALA A 48 -7.09 -2.10 7.16
N GLU A 49 -8.42 -2.16 7.28
CA GLU A 49 -9.34 -1.88 6.18
C GLU A 49 -9.20 -0.47 5.64
N ARG A 50 -8.96 0.53 6.51
CA ARG A 50 -8.75 1.93 6.10
C ARG A 50 -7.55 2.10 5.16
N ILE A 51 -6.48 1.32 5.36
CA ILE A 51 -5.31 1.31 4.49
C ILE A 51 -5.38 0.23 3.39
N GLY A 52 -6.54 -0.41 3.22
CA GLY A 52 -6.77 -1.50 2.27
C GLY A 52 -6.02 -2.80 2.59
N GLY A 53 -5.52 -2.91 3.81
CA GLY A 53 -4.87 -4.09 4.34
C GLY A 53 -5.83 -5.08 4.99
N LYS A 54 -5.32 -6.28 5.28
CA LYS A 54 -6.06 -7.34 5.95
C LYS A 54 -5.31 -7.83 7.18
N ALA A 55 -6.01 -7.87 8.31
CA ALA A 55 -5.47 -8.43 9.54
C ALA A 55 -5.49 -9.97 9.45
N ILE A 56 -4.31 -10.58 9.58
CA ILE A 56 -4.10 -12.02 9.51
C ILE A 56 -3.37 -12.52 10.75
N THR A 57 -3.54 -13.80 11.07
CA THR A 57 -2.84 -14.44 12.18
C THR A 57 -1.37 -14.69 11.86
N ALA A 58 -0.56 -14.99 12.89
CA ALA A 58 0.85 -15.37 12.70
C ALA A 58 1.02 -16.62 11.80
N GLN A 59 0.06 -17.55 11.84
CA GLN A 59 0.09 -18.76 11.03
C GLN A 59 -0.16 -18.43 9.55
N GLU A 60 -1.15 -17.57 9.27
CA GLU A 60 -1.43 -17.09 7.91
C GLU A 60 -0.28 -16.26 7.37
N ALA A 61 0.30 -15.36 8.16
CA ALA A 61 1.47 -14.57 7.77
C ALA A 61 2.66 -15.44 7.37
N LYS A 62 2.87 -16.55 8.09
CA LYS A 62 3.87 -17.55 7.72
C LYS A 62 3.52 -18.25 6.40
N ALA A 63 2.26 -18.68 6.24
CA ALA A 63 1.80 -19.33 5.01
C ALA A 63 1.94 -18.42 3.77
N GLU A 64 1.66 -17.12 3.93
CA GLU A 64 1.83 -16.08 2.91
C GLU A 64 3.29 -15.85 2.54
N THR A 65 4.20 -15.95 3.51
CA THR A 65 5.64 -15.85 3.26
C THR A 65 6.18 -17.11 2.57
N ASP A 66 5.61 -18.28 2.89
CA ASP A 66 6.01 -19.58 2.35
C ASP A 66 5.45 -19.84 0.94
N GLY A 67 4.39 -19.13 0.55
CA GLY A 67 3.76 -19.25 -0.78
C GLY A 67 2.54 -20.16 -0.81
N THR A 68 1.55 -19.89 0.03
CA THR A 68 0.25 -20.58 0.02
C THR A 68 -0.63 -20.15 -1.17
N GLU A 69 -1.53 -21.03 -1.61
CA GLU A 69 -2.55 -20.71 -2.63
C GLU A 69 -3.74 -19.92 -2.06
N ASN A 70 -3.91 -19.88 -0.73
CA ASN A 70 -5.00 -19.16 -0.06
C ASN A 70 -4.54 -17.81 0.49
N THR A 71 -4.16 -16.96 -0.45
CA THR A 71 -3.60 -15.62 -0.23
C THR A 71 -4.71 -14.65 0.19
N ALA A 72 -4.52 -13.94 1.29
CA ALA A 72 -5.42 -12.90 1.77
C ALA A 72 -5.46 -11.73 0.78
N GLU A 73 -6.66 -11.44 0.28
CA GLU A 73 -6.92 -10.32 -0.62
C GLU A 73 -6.74 -8.98 0.11
N VAL A 74 -5.97 -8.09 -0.52
CA VAL A 74 -5.67 -6.72 -0.08
C VAL A 74 -5.79 -5.81 -1.29
N TYR A 75 -6.13 -4.54 -1.07
CA TYR A 75 -6.26 -3.55 -2.13
C TYR A 75 -5.54 -2.27 -1.76
N THR A 76 -5.14 -1.46 -2.75
CA THR A 76 -4.58 -0.13 -2.52
C THR A 76 -5.71 0.89 -2.58
N PRO A 77 -6.08 1.58 -1.48
CA PRO A 77 -7.03 2.69 -1.54
C PRO A 77 -6.46 3.86 -2.34
N ASP A 78 -7.33 4.67 -2.96
CA ASP A 78 -6.91 5.78 -3.83
C ASP A 78 -5.98 6.81 -3.14
N GLU A 79 -6.09 6.98 -1.83
CA GLU A 79 -5.18 7.82 -1.01
C GLU A 79 -3.72 7.33 -1.03
N TYR A 80 -3.50 6.03 -1.23
CA TYR A 80 -2.18 5.40 -1.22
C TYR A 80 -1.65 5.09 -2.62
N LYS A 81 -2.49 5.19 -3.65
CA LYS A 81 -2.02 5.10 -5.04
C LYS A 81 -1.07 6.27 -5.31
N GLU A 82 0.00 6.02 -6.06
CA GLU A 82 0.80 7.12 -6.56
C GLU A 82 -0.10 8.03 -7.39
N ASP A 83 -0.09 9.33 -7.06
CA ASP A 83 -0.72 10.36 -7.87
C ASP A 83 -0.11 10.19 -9.27
N THR A 84 -0.86 9.60 -10.20
CA THR A 84 -0.48 9.64 -11.60
C THR A 84 -0.22 11.10 -11.87
N PRO A 85 1.00 11.52 -12.26
CA PRO A 85 1.27 12.92 -12.48
C PRO A 85 0.20 13.40 -13.44
N THR A 86 -0.69 14.28 -12.97
CA THR A 86 -1.65 14.95 -13.81
C THR A 86 -0.78 15.56 -14.90
N VAL A 87 -0.83 14.99 -16.11
CA VAL A 87 -0.14 15.56 -17.26
C VAL A 87 -0.80 16.92 -17.44
N LEU A 88 -0.16 17.95 -16.91
CA LEU A 88 -0.52 19.33 -17.21
C LEU A 88 -0.48 19.41 -18.74
N PRO A 89 -1.56 19.87 -19.39
CA PRO A 89 -1.53 20.03 -20.84
C PRO A 89 -0.32 20.91 -21.17
N GLU A 90 0.61 20.39 -21.97
CA GLU A 90 1.72 21.16 -22.49
C GLU A 90 1.13 22.40 -23.15
N ILE A 91 1.39 23.57 -22.55
CA ILE A 91 1.12 24.83 -23.20
C ILE A 91 2.07 24.94 -24.39
N SER A 92 1.61 24.53 -25.56
CA SER A 92 2.31 24.74 -26.83
C SER A 92 2.48 26.24 -27.05
N ASN A 93 3.62 26.77 -26.64
CA ASN A 93 3.97 28.17 -26.81
C ASN A 93 4.56 28.38 -28.22
N ASP A 94 3.75 28.18 -29.27
CA ASP A 94 4.16 28.56 -30.63
C ASP A 94 3.99 30.07 -30.77
N THR A 95 5.08 30.76 -30.46
CA THR A 95 5.20 32.20 -30.54
C THR A 95 5.43 32.57 -32.00
N VAL A 96 4.57 33.43 -32.51
CA VAL A 96 4.67 34.20 -33.76
C VAL A 96 6.12 34.39 -34.24
N SER A 97 6.41 33.96 -35.46
CA SER A 97 7.47 34.54 -36.28
C SER A 97 6.88 34.99 -37.61
N THR A 98 6.62 36.30 -37.66
CA THR A 98 6.43 37.10 -38.86
C THR A 98 7.76 37.27 -39.55
N GLU A 99 7.90 36.82 -40.80
CA GLU A 99 8.77 37.36 -41.87
C GLU A 99 8.23 36.79 -43.20
N ALA A 100 8.17 37.46 -44.36
CA ALA A 100 8.24 38.84 -44.81
C ALA A 100 7.65 38.82 -46.24
#